data_AF-A0A2Y9E959-F1
#
_entry.id   AF-A0A2Y9E959-F1
#
_cell.length_a   1.000
_cell.length_b   1.000
_cell.length_c   1.000
_cell.angle_alpha   90.00
_cell.angle_beta   90.00
_cell.angle_gamma   90.00
#
_symmetry.space_group_name_H-M   'P 1'
#
loop_
_entity.id
_entity.type
_entity.pdbx_description
1 polymer ?
#
loop_
_entity_poly.entity_id
_entity_poly.type
_entity_poly.pdbx_seq_one_letter_code
_entity_poly.pdbx_strand_id
1 'polypeptide(L)'
;MKCLLLTLVLALVCSIYAVDIPQSKKDLDIWKLAGIWHSMAMAASDLPLLEMENAPLRVYIKEMRPTTEDKVEVVLLKRDKDACVEVTVVAQKTEDPAVFTVNHLDENKVFMLDTDYKNFLFTCMDSTIAPEQDLVCQYLARTLKVDTNVMEQFKVVLKT
;
A
#
# COMPACT_ATOMS: atom_id res chain seq x y z
N MET A 1 32.31 -54.86 7.12
CA MET A 1 31.74 -54.74 5.75
C MET A 1 30.32 -54.24 5.86
N LYS A 2 29.94 -53.23 5.05
CA LYS A 2 28.57 -52.83 4.68
C LYS A 2 27.72 -52.24 5.85
N CYS A 3 27.09 -51.07 5.78
CA CYS A 3 26.67 -50.23 4.66
C CYS A 3 26.74 -48.75 5.08
N LEU A 4 27.35 -47.92 4.23
CA LEU A 4 27.19 -46.47 4.24
C LEU A 4 25.74 -46.14 3.87
N LEU A 5 24.93 -45.71 4.85
CA LEU A 5 23.67 -45.02 4.60
C LEU A 5 24.01 -43.55 4.33
N LEU A 6 24.28 -43.23 3.06
CA LEU A 6 24.27 -41.84 2.58
C LEU A 6 22.82 -41.35 2.61
N THR A 7 22.40 -40.74 3.72
CA THR A 7 21.20 -39.91 3.72
C THR A 7 21.53 -38.58 3.07
N LEU A 8 21.29 -38.51 1.77
CA LEU A 8 21.28 -37.27 1.00
C LEU A 8 20.04 -36.47 1.46
N VAL A 9 20.18 -35.67 2.52
CA VAL A 9 19.18 -34.67 2.89
C VAL A 9 19.32 -33.54 1.88
N LEU A 10 18.58 -33.66 0.79
CA LEU A 10 18.35 -32.57 -0.15
C LEU A 10 17.50 -31.54 0.60
N ALA A 11 18.15 -30.59 1.26
CA ALA A 11 17.47 -29.45 1.83
C ALA A 11 16.89 -28.64 0.67
N LEU A 12 15.62 -28.87 0.35
CA LEU A 12 14.81 -27.89 -0.38
C LEU A 12 14.71 -26.67 0.54
N VAL A 13 15.64 -25.74 0.38
CA VAL A 13 15.43 -24.38 0.83
C VAL A 13 14.36 -23.82 -0.09
N CYS A 14 13.08 -24.03 0.28
CA CYS A 14 11.99 -23.23 -0.24
C CYS A 14 12.30 -21.80 0.18
N SER A 15 12.96 -21.07 -0.72
CA SER A 15 13.05 -19.62 -0.63
C SER A 15 11.63 -19.15 -0.87
N ILE A 16 10.90 -18.88 0.21
CA ILE A 16 9.67 -18.12 0.14
C ILE A 16 10.16 -16.75 -0.34
N TYR A 17 9.97 -16.45 -1.62
CA TYR A 17 10.10 -15.09 -2.11
C TYR A 17 8.90 -14.33 -1.54
N ALA A 18 8.93 -14.02 -0.25
CA ALA A 18 8.10 -12.97 0.28
C ALA A 18 8.65 -11.68 -0.33
N VAL A 19 7.81 -10.95 -1.06
CA VAL A 19 8.17 -9.63 -1.55
C VAL A 19 8.43 -8.76 -0.32
N ASP A 20 9.70 -8.40 -0.07
CA ASP A 20 10.09 -7.55 1.05
C ASP A 20 9.75 -6.10 0.70
N ILE A 21 8.46 -5.75 0.83
CA ILE A 21 8.00 -4.39 0.63
C ILE A 21 8.77 -3.51 1.64
N PRO A 22 9.61 -2.56 1.20
CA PRO A 22 10.41 -1.76 2.12
C PRO A 22 9.48 -0.90 2.98
N GLN A 23 9.37 -1.28 4.26
CA GLN A 23 8.54 -0.58 5.23
C GLN A 23 9.31 0.57 5.89
N SER A 24 8.58 1.64 6.21
CA SER A 24 9.08 2.66 7.13
C SER A 24 9.38 2.02 8.49
N LYS A 25 10.66 1.86 8.84
CA LYS A 25 11.10 1.34 10.16
C LYS A 25 10.80 2.27 11.35
N LYS A 26 10.20 3.44 11.11
CA LYS A 26 9.86 4.42 12.16
C LYS A 26 8.40 4.25 12.56
N ASP A 27 8.15 4.34 13.86
CA ASP A 27 6.78 4.43 14.38
C ASP A 27 6.06 5.62 13.73
N LEU A 28 4.96 5.33 13.05
CA LEU A 28 4.22 6.29 12.25
C LEU A 28 3.35 7.15 13.16
N ASP A 29 3.49 8.47 13.04
CA ASP A 29 2.63 9.44 13.74
C ASP A 29 1.40 9.72 12.87
N ILE A 30 0.32 8.99 13.13
CA ILE A 30 -0.91 9.08 12.34
C ILE A 30 -1.53 10.49 12.39
N TRP A 31 -1.31 11.26 13.45
CA TRP A 31 -1.85 12.62 13.56
C TRP A 31 -1.23 13.55 12.53
N LYS A 32 0.02 13.29 12.12
CA LYS A 32 0.70 14.05 11.06
C LYS A 32 0.20 13.68 9.66
N LEU A 33 -0.56 12.60 9.50
CA LEU A 33 -1.23 12.27 8.24
C LEU A 33 -2.45 13.14 7.99
N ALA A 34 -3.00 13.79 9.02
CA ALA A 34 -4.24 14.54 8.92
C ALA A 34 -4.26 15.57 7.77
N GLY A 35 -5.42 15.74 7.15
CA GLY A 35 -5.67 16.73 6.11
C GLY A 35 -5.67 16.19 4.69
N ILE A 36 -5.60 17.12 3.74
CA ILE A 36 -5.76 16.84 2.31
C ILE A 36 -4.51 16.17 1.73
N TRP A 37 -4.75 15.23 0.82
CA TRP A 37 -3.76 14.55 0.01
C TRP A 37 -4.26 14.46 -1.44
N HIS A 38 -3.34 14.29 -2.38
CA HIS A 38 -3.63 14.11 -3.80
C HIS A 38 -2.85 12.91 -4.34
N SER A 39 -3.53 11.93 -4.93
CA SER A 39 -2.87 10.84 -5.65
C SER A 39 -2.21 11.36 -6.93
N MET A 40 -0.88 11.33 -6.96
CA MET A 40 -0.03 11.83 -8.06
C MET A 40 0.39 10.74 -9.04
N ALA A 41 0.58 9.51 -8.55
CA ALA A 41 0.88 8.33 -9.35
C ALA A 41 0.32 7.06 -8.70
N MET A 42 0.03 6.07 -9.53
CA MET A 42 -0.35 4.72 -9.10
C MET A 42 0.43 3.69 -9.91
N ALA A 43 0.73 2.57 -9.28
CA ALA A 43 1.29 1.38 -9.93
C ALA A 43 0.53 0.16 -9.43
N ALA A 44 0.36 -0.84 -10.28
CA ALA A 44 -0.25 -2.11 -9.91
C ALA A 44 0.60 -3.27 -10.41
N SER A 45 0.58 -4.37 -9.67
CA SER A 45 1.11 -5.66 -10.14
C SER A 45 0.30 -6.21 -11.30
N ASP A 46 -1.02 -5.98 -11.30
CA ASP A 46 -1.93 -6.35 -12.37
C ASP A 46 -2.68 -5.14 -12.94
N LEU A 47 -2.54 -4.90 -14.26
CA LEU A 47 -3.07 -3.70 -14.93
C LEU A 47 -4.61 -3.54 -14.82
N PRO A 48 -5.44 -4.59 -14.93
CA PRO A 48 -6.89 -4.50 -14.79
C PRO A 48 -7.37 -3.90 -13.46
N LEU A 49 -6.54 -3.89 -12.41
CA LEU A 49 -6.84 -3.24 -11.13
C LEU A 49 -6.95 -1.71 -11.24
N LEU A 50 -6.34 -1.10 -12.27
CA LEU A 50 -6.26 0.35 -12.48
C LEU A 50 -6.68 0.83 -13.87
N GLU A 51 -6.60 -0.02 -14.90
CA GLU A 51 -6.70 0.40 -16.31
C GLU A 51 -8.07 1.00 -16.66
N MET A 52 -9.15 0.31 -16.27
CA MET A 52 -10.51 0.78 -16.53
C MET A 52 -10.88 1.94 -15.61
N GLU A 53 -11.78 2.81 -16.07
CA GLU A 53 -12.20 3.97 -15.29
C GLU A 53 -12.94 3.59 -14.00
N ASN A 54 -13.67 2.47 -14.03
CA ASN A 54 -14.37 1.87 -12.91
C ASN A 54 -13.60 0.66 -12.32
N ALA A 55 -12.30 0.54 -12.60
CA ALA A 55 -11.49 -0.54 -12.03
C ALA A 55 -11.54 -0.50 -10.50
N PRO A 56 -11.59 -1.68 -9.84
CA PRO A 56 -11.96 -1.78 -8.43
C PRO A 56 -11.02 -1.01 -7.49
N LEU A 57 -9.73 -0.94 -7.83
CA LEU A 57 -8.70 -0.29 -7.01
C LEU A 57 -8.23 1.06 -7.57
N ARG A 58 -8.89 1.57 -8.62
CA ARG A 58 -8.66 2.92 -9.14
C ARG A 58 -9.38 3.96 -8.25
N VAL A 59 -8.83 4.13 -7.05
CA VAL A 59 -9.33 5.05 -6.03
C VAL A 59 -8.31 6.15 -5.75
N TYR A 60 -8.79 7.38 -5.55
CA TYR A 60 -7.96 8.55 -5.30
C TYR A 60 -8.13 9.00 -3.86
N ILE A 61 -7.05 9.11 -3.10
CA ILE A 61 -7.11 9.59 -1.72
C ILE A 61 -7.30 11.12 -1.75
N LYS A 62 -8.32 11.60 -1.03
CA LYS A 62 -8.66 13.01 -0.90
C LYS A 62 -8.22 13.58 0.45
N GLU A 63 -8.50 12.86 1.52
CA GLU A 63 -8.28 13.36 2.88
C GLU A 63 -8.06 12.21 3.86
N MET A 64 -7.20 12.44 4.86
CA MET A 64 -7.03 11.53 5.99
C MET A 64 -7.45 12.25 7.28
N ARG A 65 -8.23 11.58 8.10
CA ARG A 65 -8.79 12.10 9.36
C ARG A 65 -8.53 11.07 10.47
N PRO A 66 -7.42 11.22 11.21
CA PRO A 66 -7.18 10.42 12.40
C PRO A 66 -8.32 10.63 13.42
N THR A 67 -8.86 9.54 13.95
CA THR A 67 -10.01 9.56 14.87
C THR A 67 -9.64 9.10 16.28
N THR A 68 -8.73 8.13 16.39
CA THR A 68 -8.09 7.65 17.63
C THR A 68 -6.61 7.38 17.34
N GLU A 69 -5.80 7.01 18.34
CA GLU A 69 -4.37 6.72 18.17
C GLU A 69 -4.05 5.56 17.20
N ASP A 70 -5.05 4.76 16.87
CA ASP A 70 -4.96 3.56 16.05
C ASP A 70 -5.89 3.58 14.82
N LYS A 71 -6.69 4.63 14.61
CA LYS A 71 -7.65 4.70 13.49
C LYS A 71 -7.53 5.98 12.69
N VAL A 72 -7.61 5.81 11.37
CA VAL A 72 -7.65 6.90 10.41
C VAL A 72 -8.83 6.67 9.46
N GLU A 73 -9.77 7.61 9.42
CA GLU A 73 -10.73 7.67 8.32
C GLU A 73 -10.03 8.20 7.08
N VAL A 74 -10.17 7.48 5.96
CA VAL A 74 -9.61 7.87 4.67
C VAL A 74 -10.77 8.15 3.73
N VAL A 75 -10.85 9.38 3.26
CA VAL A 75 -11.82 9.82 2.27
C VAL A 75 -11.23 9.57 0.90
N LEU A 76 -11.92 8.74 0.13
CA LEU A 76 -11.55 8.30 -1.21
C LEU A 76 -12.53 8.87 -2.23
N LEU A 77 -12.04 9.10 -3.45
CA LEU A 77 -12.82 9.39 -4.63
C LEU A 77 -12.70 8.21 -5.59
N LYS A 78 -13.83 7.74 -6.14
CA LYS A 78 -13.85 6.71 -7.18
C LYS A 78 -14.90 7.03 -8.24
N ARG A 79 -14.77 6.41 -9.41
CA ARG A 79 -15.81 6.47 -10.44
C ARG A 79 -16.87 5.41 -10.15
N ASP A 80 -18.14 5.81 -10.10
CA ASP A 80 -19.29 4.90 -10.07
C ASP A 80 -20.37 5.42 -11.03
N LYS A 81 -20.77 4.60 -12.01
CA LYS A 81 -21.77 4.94 -13.05
C LYS A 81 -21.61 6.35 -13.61
N ASP A 82 -20.40 6.68 -14.05
CA ASP A 82 -20.00 8.00 -14.61
C ASP A 82 -19.98 9.19 -13.66
N ALA A 83 -20.26 8.99 -12.37
CA ALA A 83 -20.09 10.01 -11.35
C ALA A 83 -18.78 9.79 -10.56
N CYS A 84 -18.17 10.89 -10.12
CA CYS A 84 -17.15 10.83 -9.08
C CYS A 84 -17.85 10.81 -7.73
N VAL A 85 -17.73 9.71 -7.01
CA VAL A 85 -18.37 9.51 -5.70
C VAL A 85 -17.33 9.50 -4.60
N GLU A 86 -17.69 10.06 -3.45
CA GLU A 86 -16.89 10.04 -2.25
C GLU A 86 -17.24 8.82 -1.40
N VAL A 87 -16.23 8.11 -0.92
CA VAL A 87 -16.37 6.94 -0.04
C VAL A 87 -15.39 7.10 1.11
N THR A 88 -15.86 6.94 2.33
CA THR A 88 -15.00 6.91 3.51
C THR A 88 -14.74 5.46 3.91
N VAL A 89 -13.48 5.12 4.13
CA VAL A 89 -13.04 3.84 4.70
C VAL A 89 -12.28 4.10 5.99
N VAL A 90 -12.22 3.11 6.88
CA VAL A 90 -11.44 3.20 8.12
C VAL A 90 -10.22 2.32 7.99
N ALA A 91 -9.05 2.92 8.17
CA ALA A 91 -7.77 2.24 8.31
C ALA A 91 -7.42 2.07 9.79
N GLN A 92 -7.18 0.83 10.20
CA GLN A 92 -6.87 0.44 11.57
C GLN A 92 -5.40 0.03 11.67
N LYS A 93 -4.63 0.65 12.57
CA LYS A 93 -3.22 0.31 12.84
C LYS A 93 -3.13 -1.12 13.36
N THR A 94 -2.16 -1.88 12.85
CA THR A 94 -1.85 -3.24 13.33
C THR A 94 -0.74 -3.22 14.38
N GLU A 95 -0.29 -4.39 14.82
CA GLU A 95 0.91 -4.51 15.67
C GLU A 95 2.17 -3.99 14.96
N ASP A 96 2.22 -4.09 13.63
CA ASP A 96 3.25 -3.44 12.82
C ASP A 96 2.87 -1.97 12.59
N PRO A 97 3.66 -1.00 13.08
CA PRO A 97 3.34 0.42 12.97
C PRO A 97 3.24 0.96 11.54
N ALA A 98 3.82 0.25 10.56
CA ALA A 98 3.76 0.62 9.15
C ALA A 98 2.60 -0.06 8.40
N VAL A 99 1.83 -0.93 9.05
CA VAL A 99 0.75 -1.70 8.42
C VAL A 99 -0.61 -1.36 9.04
N PHE A 100 -1.59 -1.17 8.17
CA PHE A 100 -2.98 -0.90 8.51
C PHE A 100 -3.88 -1.96 7.88
N THR A 101 -4.97 -2.33 8.54
CA THR A 101 -6.07 -3.06 7.90
C THR A 101 -7.17 -2.09 7.47
N VAL A 102 -7.78 -2.36 6.32
CA VAL A 102 -8.89 -1.58 5.77
C VAL A 102 -9.94 -2.55 5.26
N ASN A 103 -11.20 -2.33 5.62
CA ASN A 103 -12.32 -3.07 5.05
C ASN A 103 -12.84 -2.35 3.80
N HIS A 104 -12.23 -2.58 2.65
CA HIS A 104 -12.65 -2.01 1.36
C HIS A 104 -12.55 -3.06 0.27
N LEU A 105 -13.69 -3.59 -0.20
CA LEU A 105 -13.70 -4.77 -1.08
C LEU A 105 -12.96 -5.95 -0.42
N ASP A 106 -13.32 -6.24 0.83
CA ASP A 106 -12.69 -7.19 1.78
C ASP A 106 -11.60 -6.59 2.69
N GLU A 107 -11.11 -7.38 3.64
CA GLU A 107 -10.04 -6.97 4.56
C GLU A 107 -8.73 -6.89 3.78
N ASN A 108 -8.21 -5.70 3.56
CA ASN A 108 -6.97 -5.47 2.82
C ASN A 108 -5.92 -4.88 3.75
N LYS A 109 -4.64 -5.15 3.44
CA LYS A 109 -3.52 -4.54 4.18
C LYS A 109 -2.99 -3.35 3.41
N VAL A 110 -2.78 -2.24 4.11
CA VAL A 110 -2.12 -1.05 3.57
C VAL A 110 -0.78 -0.89 4.26
N PHE A 111 0.28 -0.87 3.46
CA PHE A 111 1.66 -0.66 3.87
C PHE A 111 2.04 0.81 3.67
N MET A 112 2.57 1.43 4.71
CA MET A 112 3.18 2.76 4.65
C MET A 112 4.67 2.58 4.31
N LEU A 113 5.04 2.96 3.10
CA LEU A 113 6.40 2.73 2.59
C LEU A 113 7.35 3.83 3.06
N ASP A 114 6.98 5.09 2.81
CA ASP A 114 7.77 6.25 3.20
C ASP A 114 6.93 7.52 3.23
N THR A 115 7.30 8.47 4.09
CA THR A 115 6.67 9.79 4.16
C THR A 115 7.51 10.79 4.96
N ASP A 116 7.46 12.05 4.54
CA ASP A 116 7.93 13.19 5.34
C ASP A 116 6.79 13.99 5.98
N TYR A 117 5.55 13.48 5.86
CA TYR A 117 4.27 14.06 6.30
C TYR A 117 3.86 15.40 5.65
N LYS A 118 4.83 16.14 5.11
CA LYS A 118 4.68 17.54 4.66
C LYS A 118 4.57 17.66 3.15
N ASN A 119 5.19 16.76 2.41
CA ASN A 119 5.28 16.83 0.96
C ASN A 119 4.74 15.56 0.32
N PHE A 120 5.11 14.38 0.82
CA PHE A 120 4.75 13.11 0.18
C PHE A 120 4.41 11.98 1.16
N LEU A 121 3.67 11.01 0.65
CA LEU A 121 3.42 9.72 1.27
C LEU A 121 3.36 8.65 0.19
N PHE A 122 4.06 7.54 0.38
CA PHE A 122 3.99 6.35 -0.46
C PHE A 122 3.29 5.24 0.30
N THR A 123 2.29 4.62 -0.33
CA THR A 123 1.57 3.48 0.23
C THR A 123 1.45 2.36 -0.79
N CYS A 124 1.32 1.13 -0.31
CA CYS A 124 0.83 0.01 -1.11
C CYS A 124 -0.34 -0.65 -0.41
N MET A 125 -1.32 -1.15 -1.17
CA MET A 125 -2.38 -1.99 -0.67
C MET A 125 -2.23 -3.37 -1.28
N ASP A 126 -2.28 -4.39 -0.43
CA ASP A 126 -2.26 -5.80 -0.80
C ASP A 126 -3.61 -6.43 -0.45
N SER A 127 -4.19 -7.15 -1.41
CA SER A 127 -5.43 -7.87 -1.16
C SER A 127 -5.16 -9.13 -0.34
N THR A 128 -5.96 -9.38 0.70
CA THR A 128 -5.82 -10.64 1.45
C THR A 128 -6.36 -11.86 0.68
N ILE A 129 -7.12 -11.64 -0.40
CA ILE A 129 -7.70 -12.72 -1.22
C ILE A 129 -6.65 -13.31 -2.17
N ALA A 130 -5.84 -12.45 -2.79
CA ALA A 130 -4.72 -12.84 -3.64
C ALA A 130 -3.49 -11.98 -3.29
N PRO A 131 -2.85 -12.27 -2.13
CA PRO A 131 -1.69 -11.52 -1.66
C PRO A 131 -0.58 -11.51 -2.72
N GLU A 132 0.12 -10.40 -2.84
CA GLU A 132 1.22 -10.14 -3.78
C GLU A 132 0.82 -10.12 -5.28
N GLN A 133 -0.35 -10.64 -5.63
CA GLN A 133 -0.89 -10.62 -7.00
C GLN A 133 -1.70 -9.36 -7.27
N ASP A 134 -2.38 -8.85 -6.23
CA ASP A 134 -3.23 -7.66 -6.30
C ASP A 134 -2.66 -6.45 -5.54
N LEU A 135 -1.38 -6.15 -5.77
CA LEU A 135 -0.69 -5.02 -5.16
C LEU A 135 -0.98 -3.73 -5.93
N VAL A 136 -1.46 -2.70 -5.24
CA VAL A 136 -1.62 -1.34 -5.78
C VAL A 136 -0.89 -0.35 -4.91
N CYS A 137 0.09 0.36 -5.48
CA CYS A 137 0.88 1.37 -4.79
C CYS A 137 0.54 2.77 -5.28
N GLN A 138 0.54 3.75 -4.38
CA GLN A 138 0.26 5.14 -4.69
C GLN A 138 1.34 6.08 -4.15
N TYR A 139 1.64 7.11 -4.93
CA TYR A 139 2.31 8.32 -4.45
C TYR A 139 1.27 9.41 -4.20
N LEU A 140 1.18 9.86 -2.96
CA LEU A 140 0.36 10.98 -2.53
C LEU A 140 1.21 12.23 -2.27
N ALA A 141 0.69 13.40 -2.61
CA ALA A 141 1.30 14.68 -2.29
C ALA A 141 0.33 15.63 -1.57
N ARG A 142 0.87 16.56 -0.78
CA ARG A 142 0.08 17.61 -0.12
C ARG A 142 -0.41 18.70 -1.09
N THR A 143 0.19 18.80 -2.28
CA THR A 143 -0.18 19.75 -3.32
C THR A 143 -0.13 19.07 -4.69
N LEU A 144 -0.82 19.63 -5.68
CA LEU A 144 -0.81 19.14 -7.07
C LEU A 144 0.46 19.52 -7.85
N LYS A 145 1.46 20.15 -7.21
CA LYS A 145 2.71 20.49 -7.87
C LYS A 145 3.54 19.21 -8.05
N VAL A 146 3.87 18.90 -9.30
CA VAL A 146 4.73 17.75 -9.63
C VAL A 146 6.13 17.97 -9.06
N ASP A 147 6.59 17.00 -8.27
CA ASP A 147 7.97 16.90 -7.81
C ASP A 147 8.63 15.69 -8.45
N THR A 148 9.55 15.94 -9.39
CA THR A 148 10.23 14.88 -10.14
C THR A 148 11.19 14.07 -9.26
N ASN A 149 11.77 14.67 -8.22
CA ASN A 149 12.68 13.95 -7.34
C ASN A 149 11.91 12.94 -6.49
N VAL A 150 10.76 13.34 -5.94
CA VAL A 150 9.86 12.43 -5.20
C VAL A 150 9.30 11.34 -6.13
N MET A 151 8.98 11.67 -7.39
CA MET A 151 8.55 10.67 -8.37
C MET A 151 9.63 9.61 -8.64
N GLU A 152 10.90 10.01 -8.78
CA GLU A 152 12.00 9.03 -8.94
C GLU A 152 12.20 8.19 -7.68
N GLN A 153 12.05 8.77 -6.49
CA GLN A 153 12.06 8.00 -5.23
C GLN A 153 10.94 6.95 -5.22
N PHE A 154 9.72 7.31 -5.61
CA PHE A 154 8.61 6.36 -5.71
C PHE A 154 8.95 5.21 -6.67
N LYS A 155 9.51 5.50 -7.85
CA LYS A 155 9.94 4.45 -8.80
C LYS A 155 11.04 3.55 -8.24
N VAL A 156 11.92 4.06 -7.39
CA VAL A 156 12.94 3.26 -6.71
C VAL A 156 12.30 2.32 -5.70
N VAL A 157 11.37 2.83 -4.87
CA VAL A 157 10.63 2.04 -3.88
C VAL A 157 9.88 0.89 -4.53
N LEU A 158 9.26 1.10 -5.70
CA LEU A 158 8.53 0.06 -6.44
C LEU A 158 9.40 -1.05 -7.04
N LYS A 159 10.73 -0.90 -7.08
CA LYS A 159 11.65 -1.92 -7.65
C LYS A 159 12.23 -2.87 -6.60
N THR A 160 11.94 -2.59 -5.33
CA THR A 160 12.39 -3.34 -4.17
C THR A 160 11.37 -4.41 -3.83
#